data_AF-A0A2L2YQY4-F1
#
_entry.id   AF-A0A2L2YQY4-F1
#
_cell.length_a   1.000
_cell.length_b   1.000
_cell.length_c   1.000
_cell.angle_alpha   90.00
_cell.angle_beta   90.00
_cell.angle_gamma   90.00
#
_symmetry.space_group_name_H-M   'P 1'
#
loop_
_entity.id
_entity.type
_entity.pdbx_description
1 polymer ?
#
loop_
_entity_poly.entity_id
_entity_poly.type
_entity_poly.pdbx_seq_one_letter_code
_entity_poly.pdbx_strand_id
1 'polypeptide(L)'
;PDLNDLKQEVDMDEHKITLQELYTRLGTDPEKGLTQAQARKIYERDGPNTLSPPKQTPEWVKFCKNLFGGFALLLWIGAIL
;
A
#
# COMPACT_ATOMS: atom_id res chain seq x y z
N PRO A 1 -6.36 5.46 2.30
CA PRO A 1 -6.00 4.94 3.63
C PRO A 1 -5.08 5.92 4.34
N ASP A 2 -5.43 6.31 5.57
CA ASP A 2 -4.53 7.05 6.45
C ASP A 2 -3.38 6.11 6.88
N LEU A 3 -2.18 6.65 7.07
CA LEU A 3 -1.01 5.86 7.51
C LEU A 3 -1.22 5.23 8.89
N ASN A 4 -2.09 5.82 9.70
CA ASN A 4 -2.45 5.29 11.00
C ASN A 4 -3.33 4.03 10.89
N ASP A 5 -4.23 3.98 9.89
CA ASP A 5 -5.06 2.80 9.61
C ASP A 5 -4.20 1.60 9.18
N LEU A 6 -3.11 1.87 8.45
CA LEU A 6 -2.17 0.86 7.93
C LEU A 6 -1.24 0.27 9.01
N LYS A 7 -1.13 0.92 10.16
CA LYS A 7 -0.25 0.51 11.28
C LYS A 7 -1.00 -0.24 12.38
N GLN A 8 -2.29 -0.51 12.19
CA GLN A 8 -3.06 -1.27 13.15
C GLN A 8 -2.48 -2.70 13.24
N GLU A 9 -2.08 -3.11 14.43
CA GLU A 9 -1.65 -4.48 14.67
C GLU A 9 -2.84 -5.41 14.49
N VAL A 10 -2.72 -6.35 13.55
CA VAL A 10 -3.68 -7.44 13.38
C VAL A 10 -3.16 -8.61 14.21
N ASP A 11 -3.94 -9.06 15.19
CA ASP A 11 -3.61 -10.29 15.92
C ASP A 11 -3.76 -11.49 14.97
N MET A 12 -2.70 -12.29 14.89
CA MET A 12 -2.57 -13.42 13.95
C MET A 12 -2.34 -14.72 14.74
N ASP A 13 -3.23 -15.69 14.57
CA ASP A 13 -3.24 -16.97 15.30
C ASP A 13 -2.91 -18.19 14.43
N GLU A 14 -2.66 -18.00 13.13
CA GLU A 14 -2.56 -19.08 12.14
C GLU A 14 -1.45 -20.09 12.45
N HIS A 15 -0.41 -19.66 13.17
CA HIS A 15 0.71 -20.51 13.57
C HIS A 15 0.47 -21.29 14.88
N LYS A 16 -0.65 -21.04 15.58
CA LYS A 16 -1.02 -21.69 16.84
C LYS A 16 -2.06 -22.80 16.66
N ILE A 17 -2.79 -22.79 15.55
CA ILE A 17 -3.88 -23.73 15.25
C ILE A 17 -3.38 -24.99 14.55
N THR A 18 -4.25 -26.00 14.45
CA THR A 18 -3.93 -27.24 13.73
C THR A 18 -3.88 -27.02 12.21
N LEU A 19 -3.10 -27.84 11.50
CA LEU A 19 -3.04 -27.77 10.03
C LEU A 19 -4.39 -27.98 9.36
N GLN A 20 -5.22 -28.90 9.88
CA GLN A 20 -6.55 -29.16 9.32
C GLN A 20 -7.46 -27.93 9.42
N GLU A 21 -7.41 -27.24 10.56
CA GLU A 21 -8.13 -25.99 10.75
C GLU A 21 -7.59 -24.90 9.81
N LEU A 22 -6.27 -24.77 9.68
CA LEU A 22 -5.63 -23.81 8.78
C LEU A 22 -6.06 -24.02 7.31
N TYR A 23 -6.03 -25.27 6.82
CA TYR A 23 -6.45 -25.59 5.46
C TYR A 23 -7.92 -25.31 5.22
N THR A 24 -8.76 -25.53 6.24
CA THR A 24 -10.19 -25.20 6.19
C THR A 24 -10.40 -23.69 6.13
N ARG A 25 -9.70 -22.91 6.98
CA ARG A 25 -9.77 -21.44 7.00
C ARG A 25 -9.30 -20.81 5.69
N LEU A 26 -8.20 -21.32 5.13
CA LEU A 26 -7.62 -20.80 3.87
C LEU A 26 -8.27 -21.39 2.61
N GLY A 27 -9.10 -22.43 2.74
CA GLY A 27 -9.74 -23.10 1.61
C GLY A 27 -8.74 -23.71 0.61
N THR A 28 -7.60 -24.20 1.11
CA THR A 28 -6.51 -24.76 0.28
C THR A 28 -6.34 -26.25 0.54
N ASP A 29 -6.02 -26.99 -0.51
CA ASP A 29 -5.64 -28.39 -0.41
C ASP A 29 -4.12 -28.51 -0.15
N PRO A 30 -3.65 -29.33 0.79
CA PRO A 30 -2.23 -29.46 1.12
C PRO A 30 -1.40 -30.16 0.04
N GLU A 31 -2.00 -31.02 -0.79
CA GLU A 31 -1.29 -31.78 -1.82
C GLU A 31 -1.40 -31.11 -3.19
N LYS A 32 -2.59 -30.63 -3.53
CA LYS A 32 -2.94 -30.10 -4.85
C LYS A 32 -2.92 -28.58 -4.91
N GLY A 33 -2.90 -27.90 -3.76
CA GLY A 33 -2.98 -26.45 -3.67
C GLY A 33 -4.31 -25.89 -4.18
N LEU A 34 -4.28 -24.62 -4.61
CA LEU A 34 -5.43 -23.96 -5.20
C LEU A 34 -5.56 -24.26 -6.69
N THR A 35 -6.80 -24.34 -7.18
CA THR A 35 -7.05 -24.38 -8.63
C THR A 35 -6.68 -23.04 -9.27
N GLN A 36 -6.35 -23.05 -10.56
CA GLN A 36 -6.07 -21.82 -11.31
C GLN A 36 -7.21 -20.80 -11.26
N ALA A 37 -8.46 -21.28 -11.26
CA ALA A 37 -9.64 -20.43 -11.15
C ALA A 37 -9.74 -19.75 -9.77
N GLN A 38 -9.44 -20.48 -8.68
CA GLN A 38 -9.41 -19.91 -7.33
C GLN A 38 -8.26 -18.90 -7.19
N ALA A 39 -7.07 -19.26 -7.66
CA ALA A 39 -5.91 -18.36 -7.60
C ALA A 39 -6.19 -17.05 -8.36
N ARG A 40 -6.83 -17.11 -9.54
CA ARG A 40 -7.23 -15.93 -10.30
C ARG A 40 -8.26 -15.07 -9.57
N LYS A 41 -9.28 -15.70 -8.96
CA LYS A 41 -10.29 -14.97 -8.17
C LYS A 41 -9.67 -14.23 -6.98
N ILE A 42 -8.71 -14.86 -6.29
CA ILE A 42 -7.98 -14.24 -5.18
C ILE A 42 -7.13 -13.08 -5.70
N TYR A 43 -6.43 -13.25 -6.81
CA TYR A 43 -5.64 -12.20 -7.44
C TYR A 43 -6.48 -10.98 -7.87
N GLU A 44 -7.68 -11.20 -8.43
CA GLU A 44 -8.59 -10.13 -8.80
C GLU A 44 -9.18 -9.39 -7.58
N ARG A 45 -9.37 -10.11 -6.45
CA ARG A 45 -9.87 -9.54 -5.19
C ARG A 45 -8.80 -8.74 -4.45
N ASP A 46 -7.61 -9.32 -4.26
CA ASP A 46 -6.57 -8.78 -3.38
C ASP A 46 -5.50 -7.98 -4.14
N GLY A 47 -5.38 -8.21 -5.45
CA GLY A 47 -4.33 -7.65 -6.28
C GLY A 47 -3.03 -8.45 -6.23
N PRO A 48 -1.96 -7.92 -6.87
CA PRO A 48 -0.66 -8.56 -6.89
C PRO A 48 -0.01 -8.57 -5.50
N ASN A 49 0.68 -9.66 -5.16
CA ASN A 49 1.54 -9.75 -3.96
C ASN A 49 2.82 -8.92 -4.16
N THR A 50 2.67 -7.60 -4.19
CA THR A 50 3.77 -6.65 -4.34
C THR A 50 3.50 -5.41 -3.49
N LEU A 51 4.57 -4.81 -2.95
CA LEU A 51 4.44 -3.59 -2.19
C LEU A 51 4.04 -2.45 -3.13
N SER A 52 2.96 -1.75 -2.77
CA SER A 52 2.57 -0.55 -3.51
C SER A 52 3.65 0.53 -3.33
N PRO A 53 4.17 1.11 -4.43
CA PRO A 53 5.18 2.15 -4.33
C PRO A 53 4.63 3.37 -3.59
N PRO A 54 5.48 4.13 -2.87
CA PRO A 54 5.04 5.31 -2.17
C PRO A 54 4.48 6.36 -3.14
N LYS A 55 3.47 7.09 -2.70
CA LYS A 55 2.87 8.18 -3.49
C LYS A 55 3.95 9.22 -3.84
N GLN A 56 4.24 9.37 -5.13
CA GLN A 56 5.18 10.37 -5.61
C GLN A 56 4.47 11.71 -5.85
N THR A 57 5.16 12.80 -5.52
CA THR A 57 4.71 14.14 -5.90
C THR A 57 5.26 14.47 -7.28
N PRO A 58 4.45 14.98 -8.23
CA PRO A 58 4.94 15.39 -9.54
C PRO A 58 6.05 16.44 -9.44
N GLU A 59 7.04 16.38 -10.33
CA GLU A 59 8.23 17.25 -10.28
C GLU A 59 7.89 18.75 -10.38
N TRP A 60 6.92 19.12 -11.21
CA TRP A 60 6.48 20.52 -11.33
C TRP A 60 5.90 21.06 -10.01
N VAL A 61 5.26 20.22 -9.20
CA VAL A 61 4.76 20.62 -7.88
C VAL A 61 5.93 20.88 -6.93
N LYS A 62 6.99 20.07 -6.99
CA LYS A 62 8.22 20.30 -6.20
C LYS A 62 8.90 21.60 -6.62
N PHE A 63 8.93 21.87 -7.93
CA PHE A 63 9.48 23.11 -8.47
C PHE A 63 8.70 24.35 -7.99
N CYS A 64 7.37 24.35 -8.09
CA CYS A 64 6.53 25.44 -7.58
C CYS A 64 6.74 25.67 -6.07
N LYS A 65 6.86 24.60 -5.27
CA LYS A 65 7.15 24.73 -3.83
C LYS A 65 8.47 25.45 -3.56
N ASN A 66 9.49 25.24 -4.39
CA ASN A 66 10.76 25.96 -4.28
C ASN A 66 10.63 27.43 -4.72
N LEU A 67 9.84 27.73 -5.76
CA LEU A 67 9.65 29.10 -6.26
C LEU A 67 8.86 30.00 -5.30
N PHE A 68 7.90 29.45 -4.56
CA PHE A 68 7.00 30.21 -3.68
C PHE A 68 7.25 29.93 -2.18
N GLY A 69 8.34 29.25 -1.85
CA GLY A 69 8.70 28.88 -0.47
C GLY A 69 9.75 29.82 0.14
N GLY A 70 9.63 30.05 1.45
CA GLY A 70 10.67 30.73 2.24
C GLY A 70 11.04 32.13 1.70
N PHE A 71 12.35 32.34 1.47
CA PHE A 71 12.89 33.64 1.04
C PHE A 71 12.50 34.02 -0.40
N ALA A 72 12.25 33.04 -1.28
CA ALA A 72 11.87 33.31 -2.66
C ALA A 72 10.58 34.15 -2.74
N LEU A 73 9.67 34.00 -1.78
CA LEU A 73 8.44 34.80 -1.71
C LEU A 73 8.72 36.29 -1.46
N LEU A 74 9.73 36.62 -0.65
CA LEU A 74 10.16 38.01 -0.44
C LEU A 74 10.76 38.61 -1.72
N LEU A 75 11.51 37.81 -2.48
CA LEU A 75 12.05 38.23 -3.78
C LEU A 75 10.93 38.50 -4.79
N TRP A 76 9.88 37.68 -4.81
CA TRP A 76 8.71 37.93 -5.65
C TRP A 76 8.03 39.26 -5.29
N ILE A 77 7.79 39.52 -4.00
CA ILE A 77 7.19 40.78 -3.54
C ILE A 77 8.07 41.97 -3.95
N GLY A 78 9.37 41.89 -3.70
CA GLY A 78 10.33 42.94 -4.05
C GLY A 78 10.55 43.14 -5.54
N ALA A 79 10.27 42.13 -6.38
CA ALA A 79 10.36 42.25 -7.83
C ALA A 79 9.09 42.83 -8.48
N ILE A 80 7.93 42.72 -7.78
CA ILE A 80 6.63 43.21 -8.26
C ILE A 80 6.39 44.68 -7.87
N LEU A 81 6.88 45.10 -6.69
CA LEU A 81 6.85 46.47 -6.18
C LEU A 81 7.94 47.35 -6.81
#